data_AF-A0A1B5CZA5-F1
#
_entry.id   AF-A0A1B5CZA5-F1
#
_cell.length_a   1.000
_cell.length_b   1.000
_cell.length_c   1.000
_cell.angle_alpha   90.00
_cell.angle_beta   90.00
_cell.angle_gamma   90.00
#
_symmetry.space_group_name_H-M   'P 1'
#
loop_
_entity.id
_entity.type
_entity.pdbx_description
1 polymer ?
#
loop_
_entity_poly.entity_id
_entity_poly.type
_entity_poly.pdbx_seq_one_letter_code
_entity_poly.pdbx_strand_id
1 'polypeptide(L)'
;MFEWQKMTRPETLTDIQRAARFFYLQHHAFAGKVSGQSFGTATTAPAINLLRIEENLSAAWQRLSGTYVENLSWLECVERYDRAHTFHYMDLPYWQTAGYGLDFAVENYERMADFMRRCKGKVMVSINDHPDIRRGFEGFHFEIVDIRYSTANQRQGTAELSGELVIMNWEPNDLGGLF
;
A
#
# COMPACT_ATOMS: atom_id res chain seq x y z
N MET A 1 11.41 -22.77 -14.26
CA MET A 1 11.93 -21.86 -13.22
C MET A 1 10.81 -21.29 -12.33
N PHE A 2 9.80 -20.60 -12.88
CA PHE A 2 8.73 -19.99 -12.07
C PHE A 2 7.98 -20.96 -11.15
N GLU A 3 7.48 -22.08 -11.68
CA GLU A 3 6.80 -23.08 -10.85
C GLU A 3 7.74 -23.73 -9.82
N TRP A 4 9.04 -23.91 -10.14
CA TRP A 4 10.02 -24.41 -9.17
C TRP A 4 10.22 -23.43 -8.00
N GLN A 5 10.28 -22.13 -8.30
CA GLN A 5 10.37 -21.11 -7.26
C GLN A 5 9.10 -21.11 -6.39
N LYS A 6 7.90 -21.25 -6.97
CA LYS A 6 6.66 -21.40 -6.21
C LYS A 6 6.67 -22.62 -5.27
N MET A 7 7.14 -23.76 -5.75
CA MET A 7 7.24 -25.01 -4.96
C MET A 7 8.33 -24.96 -3.87
N THR A 8 9.31 -24.08 -3.99
CA THR A 8 10.42 -23.98 -3.02
C THR A 8 9.91 -23.52 -1.66
N ARG A 9 10.23 -24.29 -0.62
CA ARG A 9 9.86 -24.03 0.78
C ARG A 9 10.66 -22.85 1.34
N PRO A 10 10.03 -21.71 1.68
CA PRO A 10 10.76 -20.53 2.16
C PRO A 10 11.51 -20.77 3.48
N GLU A 11 11.05 -21.70 4.32
CA GLU A 11 11.63 -21.96 5.64
C GLU A 11 13.03 -22.58 5.55
N THR A 12 13.38 -23.19 4.42
CA THR A 12 14.70 -23.79 4.19
C THR A 12 15.71 -22.80 3.61
N LEU A 13 15.31 -21.56 3.36
CA LEU A 13 16.13 -20.53 2.71
C LEU A 13 16.65 -19.52 3.74
N THR A 14 17.85 -19.01 3.48
CA THR A 14 18.35 -17.80 4.15
C THR A 14 17.51 -16.57 3.77
N ASP A 15 17.62 -15.48 4.53
CA ASP A 15 16.89 -14.24 4.26
C ASP A 15 17.16 -13.68 2.86
N ILE A 16 18.42 -13.69 2.43
CA ILE A 16 18.79 -13.20 1.10
C ILE A 16 18.22 -14.09 -0.01
N GLN A 17 18.16 -15.40 0.19
CA GLN A 17 17.56 -16.33 -0.75
C GLN A 17 16.03 -16.16 -0.81
N ARG A 18 15.38 -15.94 0.34
CA ARG A 18 13.95 -15.61 0.40
C ARG A 18 13.65 -14.31 -0.34
N ALA A 19 14.45 -13.27 -0.12
CA ALA A 19 14.30 -11.97 -0.78
C ALA A 19 14.48 -12.11 -2.30
N ALA A 20 15.53 -12.80 -2.76
CA ALA A 20 15.76 -13.05 -4.18
C ALA A 20 14.62 -13.85 -4.83
N ARG A 21 14.12 -14.88 -4.14
CA ARG A 21 12.96 -15.67 -4.58
C ARG A 21 11.70 -14.81 -4.69
N PHE A 22 11.41 -14.01 -3.66
CA PHE A 22 10.25 -13.10 -3.65
C PHE A 22 10.33 -12.11 -4.81
N PHE A 23 11.49 -11.47 -4.98
CA PHE A 23 11.74 -10.56 -6.10
C PHE A 23 11.46 -11.23 -7.44
N TYR A 24 12.02 -12.42 -7.67
CA TYR A 24 11.83 -13.17 -8.92
C TYR A 24 10.35 -13.46 -9.20
N LEU A 25 9.61 -13.96 -8.19
CA LEU A 25 8.20 -14.32 -8.34
C LEU A 25 7.34 -13.07 -8.60
N GLN A 26 7.52 -12.01 -7.82
CA GLN A 26 6.74 -10.77 -7.93
C GLN A 26 6.85 -10.13 -9.31
N HIS A 27 8.05 -10.15 -9.86
CA HIS A 27 8.39 -9.57 -11.16
C HIS A 27 7.86 -10.40 -12.34
N HIS A 28 7.77 -11.72 -12.20
CA HIS A 28 7.29 -12.62 -13.26
C HIS A 28 5.81 -13.01 -13.10
N ALA A 29 5.15 -12.63 -12.01
CA ALA A 29 3.75 -12.94 -11.78
C ALA A 29 2.83 -11.98 -12.56
N PHE A 30 1.74 -12.52 -13.10
CA PHE A 30 0.69 -11.71 -13.71
C PHE A 30 0.14 -10.71 -12.69
N ALA A 31 0.11 -9.42 -13.08
CA ALA A 31 -0.31 -8.30 -12.24
C ALA A 31 0.41 -8.18 -10.89
N GLY A 32 1.61 -8.78 -10.73
CA GLY A 32 2.34 -8.76 -9.46
C GLY A 32 1.54 -9.35 -8.30
N LYS A 33 0.68 -10.34 -8.54
CA LYS A 33 -0.08 -10.96 -7.46
C LYS A 33 0.85 -11.68 -6.48
N VAL A 34 0.60 -11.57 -5.18
CA VAL A 34 1.36 -12.29 -4.15
C VAL A 34 0.74 -13.67 -3.87
N SER A 35 -0.57 -13.81 -4.04
CA SER A 35 -1.32 -15.07 -3.91
C SER A 35 -1.97 -15.47 -5.24
N GLY A 36 -2.17 -16.78 -5.46
CA GLY A 36 -2.75 -17.28 -6.72
C GLY A 36 -1.89 -16.97 -7.96
N GLN A 37 -0.56 -16.92 -7.78
CA GLN A 37 0.39 -16.51 -8.81
C GLN A 37 0.37 -17.39 -10.06
N SER A 38 0.13 -16.77 -11.21
CA SER A 38 0.39 -17.32 -12.54
C SER A 38 1.51 -16.54 -13.22
N PHE A 39 2.21 -17.18 -14.16
CA PHE A 39 3.25 -16.50 -14.93
C PHE A 39 2.62 -15.41 -15.81
N GLY A 40 3.13 -14.18 -15.70
CA GLY A 40 2.70 -13.04 -16.50
C GLY A 40 3.28 -13.11 -17.91
N THR A 41 2.44 -12.83 -18.91
CA THR A 41 2.89 -12.67 -20.29
C THR A 41 2.43 -11.30 -20.79
N ALA A 42 3.32 -10.58 -21.46
CA ALA A 42 3.01 -9.29 -22.09
C ALA A 42 3.65 -9.25 -23.47
N THR A 43 2.88 -8.85 -24.47
CA THR A 43 3.38 -8.62 -25.84
C THR A 43 3.81 -7.17 -26.07
N THR A 44 3.54 -6.30 -25.10
CA THR A 44 3.70 -4.84 -25.17
C THR A 44 4.83 -4.30 -24.30
N ALA A 45 5.50 -5.15 -23.51
CA ALA A 45 6.58 -4.76 -22.61
C ALA A 45 7.73 -5.77 -22.68
N PRO A 46 8.99 -5.32 -22.54
CA PRO A 46 10.13 -6.23 -22.51
C PRO A 46 10.07 -7.13 -21.28
N ALA A 47 10.53 -8.38 -21.44
CA ALA A 47 10.71 -9.29 -20.33
C ALA A 47 11.77 -8.73 -19.35
N ILE A 48 11.66 -9.12 -18.09
CA ILE A 48 12.53 -8.62 -17.03
C ILE A 48 13.94 -9.12 -17.25
N ASN A 49 14.88 -8.19 -17.31
CA ASN A 49 16.29 -8.49 -17.46
C ASN A 49 16.95 -8.59 -16.08
N LEU A 50 17.17 -9.81 -15.61
CA LEU A 50 17.83 -10.07 -14.33
C LEU A 50 19.27 -9.52 -14.27
N LEU A 51 19.93 -9.31 -15.41
CA LEU A 51 21.27 -8.70 -15.46
C LEU A 51 21.25 -7.20 -15.21
N ARG A 52 20.08 -6.54 -15.28
CA ARG A 52 19.91 -5.10 -14.99
C ARG A 52 19.20 -4.85 -13.66
N ILE A 53 19.02 -5.90 -12.84
CA ILE A 53 18.43 -5.76 -11.52
C ILE A 53 19.21 -4.79 -10.63
N GLU A 54 20.54 -4.72 -10.81
CA GLU A 54 21.43 -3.83 -10.07
C GLU A 54 21.04 -2.36 -10.22
N GLU A 55 20.67 -1.92 -11.44
CA GLU A 55 20.25 -0.54 -11.69
C GLU A 55 18.99 -0.20 -10.87
N ASN A 56 18.00 -1.10 -10.87
CA ASN A 56 16.76 -0.94 -10.11
C ASN A 56 17.00 -0.98 -8.59
N LEU A 57 17.84 -1.90 -8.13
CA LEU A 57 18.19 -2.02 -6.71
C LEU A 57 18.99 -0.81 -6.23
N SER A 58 19.91 -0.30 -7.03
CA SER A 58 20.68 0.91 -6.73
C SER A 58 19.77 2.13 -6.62
N ALA A 59 18.82 2.30 -7.56
CA ALA A 59 17.85 3.39 -7.50
C ALA A 59 16.95 3.30 -6.25
N ALA A 60 16.46 2.10 -5.92
CA ALA A 60 15.68 1.87 -4.72
C ALA A 60 16.49 2.14 -3.44
N TRP A 61 17.74 1.67 -3.38
CA TRP A 61 18.65 1.91 -2.27
C TRP A 61 18.93 3.41 -2.07
N GLN A 62 19.20 4.15 -3.14
CA GLN A 62 19.40 5.61 -3.06
C GLN A 62 18.15 6.32 -2.53
N ARG A 63 16.96 5.94 -3.00
CA ARG A 63 15.69 6.51 -2.54
C ARG A 63 15.38 6.18 -1.08
N LEU A 64 15.78 5.00 -0.61
CA LEU A 64 15.59 4.55 0.77
C LEU A 64 16.76 4.93 1.68
N SER A 65 17.75 5.68 1.17
CA SER A 65 18.87 6.14 1.98
C SER A 65 18.38 7.07 3.09
N GLY A 66 18.72 6.74 4.33
CA GLY A 66 18.22 7.45 5.52
C GLY A 66 16.84 7.00 6.01
N THR A 67 16.24 5.97 5.39
CA THR A 67 14.95 5.41 5.80
C THR A 67 15.14 4.19 6.71
N TYR A 68 14.39 4.14 7.80
CA TYR A 68 14.25 2.94 8.63
C TYR A 68 13.04 2.13 8.16
N VAL A 69 13.21 0.82 7.99
CA VAL A 69 12.13 -0.11 7.63
C VAL A 69 11.80 -0.97 8.84
N GLU A 70 10.54 -0.91 9.27
CA GLU A 70 10.05 -1.58 10.47
C GLU A 70 9.03 -2.65 10.08
N ASN A 71 9.14 -3.85 10.65
CA ASN A 71 8.16 -4.93 10.51
C ASN A 71 7.40 -5.09 11.84
N LEU A 72 6.50 -4.15 12.11
CA LEU A 72 5.68 -4.08 13.31
C LEU A 72 4.21 -4.02 12.93
N SER A 73 3.32 -4.17 13.91
CA SER A 73 1.93 -3.74 13.69
C SER A 73 1.90 -2.24 13.39
N TRP A 74 0.93 -1.82 12.55
CA TRP A 74 0.84 -0.42 12.13
C TRP A 74 0.73 0.53 13.34
N LEU A 75 -0.04 0.14 14.36
CA LEU A 75 -0.27 0.99 15.55
C LEU A 75 1.02 1.16 16.36
N GLU A 76 1.75 0.08 16.62
CA GLU A 76 3.02 0.14 17.34
C GLU A 76 4.04 1.01 16.60
N CYS A 77 4.06 0.93 15.27
CA CYS A 77 4.93 1.75 14.44
C CYS A 77 4.60 3.24 14.60
N VAL A 78 3.33 3.63 14.41
CA VAL A 78 2.94 5.04 14.44
C VAL A 78 3.08 5.63 15.84
N GLU A 79 2.79 4.87 16.90
CA GLU A 79 2.98 5.30 18.29
C GLU A 79 4.46 5.52 18.64
N ARG A 80 5.35 4.65 18.16
CA ARG A 80 6.80 4.76 18.41
C ARG A 80 7.35 6.09 17.90
N TYR A 81 6.90 6.51 16.72
CA TYR A 81 7.38 7.69 16.02
C TYR A 81 6.52 8.94 16.22
N ASP A 82 5.44 8.89 17.00
CA ASP A 82 4.54 10.03 17.22
C ASP A 82 5.23 11.18 17.99
N ARG A 83 5.47 12.30 17.29
CA ARG A 83 6.04 13.55 17.81
C ARG A 83 5.30 14.71 17.16
N ALA A 84 5.37 15.90 17.76
CA ALA A 84 4.69 17.09 17.23
C ALA A 84 5.14 17.48 15.80
N HIS A 85 6.35 17.08 15.40
CA HIS A 85 6.89 17.31 14.05
C HIS A 85 6.71 16.12 13.10
N THR A 86 6.13 15.01 13.56
CA THR A 86 5.95 13.81 12.73
C THR A 86 4.75 13.98 11.81
N PHE A 87 4.92 13.57 10.56
CA PHE A 87 3.85 13.40 9.60
C PHE A 87 3.69 11.91 9.30
N HIS A 88 2.50 11.39 9.55
CA HIS A 88 2.12 10.01 9.25
C HIS A 88 1.25 9.99 7.99
N TYR A 89 1.71 9.30 6.97
CA TYR A 89 0.90 8.93 5.81
C TYR A 89 0.49 7.47 5.94
N MET A 90 -0.81 7.20 5.84
CA MET A 90 -1.38 5.87 6.07
C MET A 90 -2.27 5.46 4.91
N ASP A 91 -1.77 4.51 4.13
CA ASP A 91 -2.50 3.95 3.00
C ASP A 91 -3.03 2.56 3.40
N LEU A 92 -4.29 2.53 3.82
CA LEU A 92 -4.89 1.34 4.43
C LEU A 92 -5.42 0.37 3.36
N PRO A 93 -5.60 -0.92 3.70
CA PRO A 93 -6.43 -1.80 2.89
C PRO A 93 -7.81 -1.17 2.66
N TYR A 94 -8.19 -1.03 1.40
CA TYR A 94 -9.43 -0.38 0.99
C TYR A 94 -10.65 -1.20 1.46
N TRP A 95 -11.60 -0.54 2.10
CA TRP A 95 -12.78 -1.16 2.71
C TRP A 95 -13.65 -1.88 1.68
N GLN A 96 -13.99 -3.14 1.97
CA GLN A 96 -14.77 -4.04 1.09
C GLN A 96 -14.19 -4.23 -0.32
N THR A 97 -12.94 -3.87 -0.56
CA THR A 97 -12.25 -4.19 -1.81
C THR A 97 -11.45 -5.47 -1.67
N ALA A 98 -11.47 -6.31 -2.70
CA ALA A 98 -10.60 -7.47 -2.76
C ALA A 98 -9.17 -7.05 -3.11
N GLY A 99 -8.15 -7.54 -2.39
CA GLY A 99 -6.77 -7.36 -2.89
C GLY A 99 -5.63 -7.61 -1.91
N TYR A 100 -5.85 -7.42 -0.60
CA TYR A 100 -4.71 -7.36 0.34
C TYR A 100 -4.28 -8.71 0.92
N GLY A 101 -5.03 -9.79 0.67
CA GLY A 101 -4.64 -11.16 1.03
C GLY A 101 -4.54 -11.45 2.53
N LEU A 102 -4.86 -10.47 3.38
CA LEU A 102 -4.92 -10.53 4.83
C LEU A 102 -6.22 -9.86 5.29
N ASP A 103 -6.86 -10.42 6.30
CA ASP A 103 -8.05 -9.85 6.91
C ASP A 103 -7.66 -8.59 7.69
N PHE A 104 -8.13 -7.43 7.23
CA PHE A 104 -8.03 -6.18 7.96
C PHE A 104 -9.37 -5.90 8.63
N ALA A 105 -9.46 -6.26 9.90
CA ALA A 105 -10.70 -6.20 10.65
C ALA A 105 -11.17 -4.75 10.88
N VAL A 106 -12.49 -4.54 10.97
CA VAL A 106 -13.15 -3.22 11.08
C VAL A 106 -12.57 -2.39 12.22
N GLU A 107 -12.24 -3.06 13.32
CA GLU A 107 -11.72 -2.49 14.56
C GLU A 107 -10.40 -1.74 14.31
N ASN A 108 -9.65 -2.05 13.25
CA ASN A 108 -8.46 -1.29 12.90
C ASN A 108 -8.79 0.12 12.41
N TYR A 109 -9.89 0.33 11.69
CA TYR A 109 -10.32 1.66 11.26
C TYR A 109 -10.77 2.50 12.46
N GLU A 110 -11.45 1.87 13.43
CA GLU A 110 -11.83 2.52 14.69
C GLU A 110 -10.60 2.93 15.51
N ARG A 111 -9.65 1.99 15.69
CA ARG A 111 -8.36 2.26 16.35
C ARG A 111 -7.56 3.35 15.65
N MET A 112 -7.69 3.46 14.32
CA MET A 112 -7.06 4.51 13.53
C MET A 112 -7.66 5.87 13.86
N ALA A 113 -8.99 5.99 13.83
CA ALA A 113 -9.67 7.22 14.19
C ALA A 113 -9.30 7.64 15.62
N ASP A 114 -9.22 6.70 16.57
CA ASP A 114 -8.79 6.97 17.94
C ASP A 114 -7.34 7.44 18.04
N PHE A 115 -6.42 6.84 17.27
CA PHE A 115 -5.04 7.30 17.18
C PHE A 115 -4.98 8.73 16.62
N MET A 116 -5.67 9.00 15.53
CA MET A 116 -5.70 10.32 14.90
C MET A 116 -6.19 11.43 15.85
N ARG A 117 -7.17 11.12 16.72
CA ARG A 117 -7.69 12.07 17.73
C ARG A 117 -6.68 12.42 18.82
N ARG A 118 -5.78 11.50 19.18
CA ARG A 118 -4.87 11.66 20.35
C ARG A 118 -3.40 11.88 20.00
N CYS A 119 -3.00 11.62 18.77
CA CYS A 119 -1.60 11.74 18.35
C CYS A 119 -1.11 13.19 18.42
N LYS A 120 0.21 13.36 18.53
CA LYS A 120 0.85 14.67 18.56
C LYS A 120 1.16 15.19 17.16
N GLY A 121 1.47 14.27 16.26
CA GLY A 121 1.78 14.56 14.87
C GLY A 121 0.55 14.81 14.00
N LYS A 122 0.82 14.98 12.71
CA LYS A 122 -0.20 15.08 11.67
C LYS A 122 -0.39 13.71 11.02
N VAL A 123 -1.63 13.29 10.80
CA VAL A 123 -2.00 12.01 10.15
C VAL A 123 -2.89 12.20 8.93
N MET A 124 -2.41 11.78 7.75
CA MET A 124 -3.17 11.70 6.51
C MET A 124 -3.48 10.25 6.17
N VAL A 125 -4.74 9.94 5.90
CA VAL A 125 -5.21 8.62 5.49
C VAL A 125 -5.78 8.69 4.08
N SER A 126 -5.37 7.79 3.19
CA SER A 126 -6.02 7.55 1.90
C SER A 126 -6.84 6.27 1.94
N ILE A 127 -8.08 6.32 1.47
CA ILE A 127 -9.01 5.18 1.44
C ILE A 127 -10.14 5.40 0.44
N ASN A 128 -10.89 4.36 0.07
CA ASN A 128 -12.08 4.52 -0.76
C ASN A 128 -13.19 5.33 -0.07
N ASP A 129 -13.90 6.14 -0.84
CA ASP A 129 -15.08 6.84 -0.39
C ASP A 129 -16.23 5.86 -0.11
N HIS A 130 -16.48 5.59 1.17
CA HIS A 130 -17.53 4.69 1.63
C HIS A 130 -18.27 5.25 2.86
N PRO A 131 -19.61 5.09 2.97
CA PRO A 131 -20.38 5.60 4.11
C PRO A 131 -19.88 5.13 5.48
N ASP A 132 -19.46 3.87 5.60
CA ASP A 132 -18.89 3.34 6.86
C ASP A 132 -17.59 4.03 7.26
N ILE A 133 -16.73 4.32 6.28
CA ILE A 133 -15.47 5.03 6.52
C ILE A 133 -15.76 6.47 6.94
N ARG A 134 -16.64 7.17 6.22
CA ARG A 134 -17.05 8.53 6.61
C ARG A 134 -17.58 8.59 8.04
N ARG A 135 -18.35 7.58 8.46
CA ARG A 135 -18.86 7.46 9.82
C ARG A 135 -17.76 7.15 10.84
N GLY A 136 -16.85 6.23 10.55
CA GLY A 136 -15.75 5.88 11.46
C GLY A 136 -14.80 7.05 11.74
N PHE A 137 -14.61 7.91 10.72
CA PHE A 137 -13.75 9.08 10.77
C PHE A 137 -14.53 10.40 10.95
N GLU A 138 -15.74 10.34 11.52
CA GLU A 138 -16.53 11.54 11.80
C GLU A 138 -15.74 12.52 12.70
N GLY A 139 -15.80 13.80 12.34
CA GLY A 139 -15.10 14.90 13.02
C GLY A 139 -13.72 15.24 12.45
N PHE A 140 -13.25 14.51 11.44
CA PHE A 140 -12.03 14.85 10.70
C PHE A 140 -12.31 15.65 9.44
N HIS A 141 -11.26 16.28 8.91
CA HIS A 141 -11.32 16.93 7.60
C HIS A 141 -11.29 15.89 6.48
N PHE A 142 -12.14 16.08 5.47
CA PHE A 142 -12.30 15.19 4.34
C PHE A 142 -12.09 15.92 3.03
N GLU A 143 -11.32 15.30 2.14
CA GLU A 143 -11.17 15.73 0.75
C GLU A 143 -11.46 14.57 -0.17
N ILE A 144 -12.19 14.86 -1.24
CA ILE A 144 -12.56 13.85 -2.24
C ILE A 144 -11.67 14.05 -3.45
N VAL A 145 -10.97 12.99 -3.84
CA VAL A 145 -10.19 12.96 -5.08
C VAL A 145 -10.88 12.01 -6.04
N ASP A 146 -11.25 12.52 -7.21
CA ASP A 146 -11.84 11.69 -8.25
C ASP A 146 -10.78 10.78 -8.87
N ILE A 147 -10.95 9.47 -8.70
CA ILE A 147 -10.09 8.48 -9.35
C ILE A 147 -10.88 7.58 -10.29
N ARG A 148 -10.27 7.26 -11.41
CA ARG A 148 -10.79 6.30 -12.40
C ARG A 148 -9.97 5.01 -12.28
N TYR A 149 -10.41 4.08 -11.44
CA TYR A 149 -9.80 2.75 -11.39
C TYR A 149 -10.12 1.96 -12.67
N SER A 150 -9.18 1.81 -13.60
CA SER A 150 -9.32 0.84 -14.70
C SER A 150 -8.46 -0.40 -14.47
N THR A 151 -9.01 -1.40 -13.79
CA THR A 151 -8.46 -2.78 -13.79
C THR A 151 -9.40 -3.77 -14.48
N ALA A 152 -10.59 -3.34 -14.89
CA ALA A 152 -11.51 -4.14 -15.68
C ALA A 152 -11.07 -4.21 -17.15
N ASN A 153 -11.25 -5.40 -17.74
CA ASN A 153 -11.11 -5.65 -19.17
C ASN A 153 -11.85 -4.56 -19.95
N GLN A 154 -11.18 -3.79 -20.84
CA GLN A 154 -11.82 -2.73 -21.63
C GLN A 154 -13.02 -3.20 -22.48
N ARG A 155 -13.22 -4.52 -22.61
CA ARG A 155 -14.37 -5.15 -23.28
C ARG A 155 -15.64 -5.25 -22.43
N GLN A 156 -15.57 -5.05 -21.11
CA GLN A 156 -16.71 -5.17 -20.19
C GLN A 156 -16.88 -3.88 -19.38
N GLY A 157 -17.43 -2.85 -20.02
CA GLY A 157 -17.99 -1.68 -19.35
C GLY A 157 -17.00 -0.62 -18.89
N THR A 158 -17.47 0.63 -18.90
CA THR A 158 -16.84 1.77 -18.23
C THR A 158 -16.67 1.46 -16.75
N ALA A 159 -15.45 1.55 -16.24
CA ALA A 159 -15.19 1.45 -14.81
C ALA A 159 -16.06 2.45 -14.04
N GLU A 160 -16.70 2.01 -12.97
CA GLU A 160 -17.44 2.89 -12.07
C GLU A 160 -16.46 3.92 -11.47
N LEU A 161 -16.86 5.20 -11.51
CA LEU A 161 -16.18 6.26 -10.79
C LEU A 161 -16.25 5.91 -9.31
N SER A 162 -15.11 5.58 -8.72
CA SER A 162 -14.98 5.39 -7.27
C SER A 162 -14.18 6.58 -6.76
N GLY A 163 -14.76 7.34 -5.82
CA GLY A 163 -14.04 8.42 -5.16
C GLY A 163 -12.96 7.87 -4.23
N GLU A 164 -11.83 8.54 -4.16
CA GLU A 164 -10.87 8.39 -3.06
C GLU A 164 -11.12 9.46 -2.03
N LEU A 165 -11.03 9.08 -0.75
CA LEU A 165 -11.18 9.95 0.39
C LEU A 165 -9.80 10.15 1.02
N VAL A 166 -9.39 11.42 1.14
CA VAL A 166 -8.23 11.83 1.92
C VAL A 166 -8.75 12.38 3.25
N ILE A 167 -8.37 11.74 4.35
CA ILE A 167 -8.82 12.06 5.71
C ILE A 167 -7.63 12.66 6.48
N MET A 168 -7.84 13.78 7.15
CA MET A 168 -6.77 14.48 7.89
C MET A 168 -7.22 14.87 9.30
N ASN A 169 -6.28 14.80 10.26
CA ASN A 169 -6.48 15.31 11.63
C ASN A 169 -6.13 16.81 11.78
N TRP A 170 -5.98 17.53 10.68
CA TRP A 170 -5.78 18.98 10.61
C TRP A 170 -6.53 19.56 9.40
N GLU A 171 -6.69 20.88 9.40
CA GLU A 171 -7.24 21.61 8.26
C GLU A 171 -6.11 21.96 7.27
N PRO A 172 -6.19 21.57 5.99
CA PRO A 172 -5.15 21.86 4.99
C PRO A 172 -4.77 23.33 4.88
N ASN A 173 -5.74 24.23 5.11
CA ASN A 173 -5.53 25.67 5.11
C ASN A 173 -4.50 26.12 6.16
N ASP A 174 -4.32 25.37 7.25
CA ASP A 174 -3.30 25.64 8.27
C ASP A 174 -1.86 25.41 7.76
N LEU A 175 -1.71 24.70 6.64
CA LEU A 175 -0.44 24.39 5.98
C LEU A 175 -0.30 25.03 4.59
N GLY A 176 -1.19 25.94 4.21
CA GLY A 176 -1.16 26.58 2.89
C GLY A 176 -1.89 25.82 1.78
N GLY A 177 -2.70 24.81 2.12
CA GLY A 177 -3.46 23.99 1.17
C GLY A 177 -2.95 22.56 1.08
N LEU A 178 -3.62 21.73 0.26
CA LEU A 178 -3.18 20.35 -0.04
C LEU A 178 -2.16 20.25 -1.17
N PHE A 179 -1.98 21.32 -1.95
CA PHE A 179 -1.11 21.39 -3.12
C PHE A 179 -0.58 22.81 -3.32
#